data_AF-A0A2U0H315-F1
#
_entry.id   AF-A0A2U0H315-F1
#
_cell.length_a   1.000
_cell.length_b   1.000
_cell.length_c   1.000
_cell.angle_alpha   90.00
_cell.angle_beta   90.00
_cell.angle_gamma   90.00
#
_symmetry.space_group_name_H-M   'P 1'
#
loop_
_entity.id
_entity.type
_entity.pdbx_description
1 polymer ?
#
loop_
_entity_poly.entity_id
_entity_poly.type
_entity_poly.pdbx_seq_one_letter_code
_entity_poly.pdbx_strand_id
1 'polypeptide(L)'
;MELSDYIRILRKNWLVIVVTTLVGVAVAAGFSLTRTPQFEATSGVFVSTEGGSTITELQQGSNFTQARIATYVELVEEPFVLNPVITELGLNMNADGLAGRVTASSGLDSTIVQITVTDADPARAALIANALGASLANAVETLETRDGQEVSPVKLTRVRDAQAPRTPVSPNVPLNLALGGLVGLALGVGIAVLRAVLDNKVRNPRDIENLTDRPLIGAIPFDPKAKERPLILEADPHNQRSEAFRALRTNLQFLEMDGGNIFVVTSSLPSEGKSTTTINLAVALADAGKRVALLDTDLRKPKIAEYLNIEGGAGLTDVLIGRARVADVMLPWGKRPLYVLPAGKVPPNPSELLGSKQMGQLLEALGNEFDVVLCDAPPLLPVTDAAVLSKFTAGALLIVAAGKTTTHQLSGALDALETVGSKVGGVVLTMLPTRGPDSYGYGYGYGYGGYGSYGTYGAPAEKPTRRGRKTAAAESSDDQLLP
;
A
#
# COMPACT_ATOMS: atom_id res chain seq x y z
N MET A 1 3.39 -7.84 12.44
CA MET A 1 2.54 -7.20 11.40
C MET A 1 1.13 -7.18 11.95
N GLU A 2 0.70 -6.02 12.41
CA GLU A 2 -0.68 -5.81 12.86
C GLU A 2 -1.60 -5.53 11.66
N LEU A 3 -2.91 -5.63 11.85
CA LEU A 3 -3.90 -5.24 10.83
C LEU A 3 -3.72 -3.79 10.34
N SER A 4 -3.25 -2.91 11.23
CA SER A 4 -2.94 -1.51 10.95
C SER A 4 -1.83 -1.35 9.90
N ASP A 5 -0.84 -2.24 9.89
CA ASP A 5 0.28 -2.23 8.93
C ASP A 5 -0.22 -2.55 7.51
N TYR A 6 -1.09 -3.57 7.37
CA TYR A 6 -1.65 -3.95 6.08
C TYR A 6 -2.48 -2.83 5.46
N ILE A 7 -3.32 -2.15 6.25
CA ILE A 7 -4.14 -1.02 5.77
C ILE A 7 -3.25 0.13 5.30
N ARG A 8 -2.15 0.42 6.02
CA ARG A 8 -1.19 1.46 5.65
C ARG A 8 -0.48 1.13 4.35
N ILE A 9 -0.04 -0.11 4.16
CA ILE A 9 0.60 -0.60 2.93
C ILE A 9 -0.34 -0.43 1.74
N LEU A 10 -1.60 -0.84 1.88
CA LEU A 10 -2.62 -0.72 0.83
C LEU A 10 -2.90 0.74 0.48
N ARG A 11 -3.09 1.62 1.48
CA ARG A 11 -3.32 3.05 1.23
C ARG A 11 -2.13 3.74 0.58
N LYS A 12 -0.90 3.38 0.95
CA LYS A 12 0.30 3.99 0.38
C LYS A 12 0.51 3.58 -1.08
N ASN A 13 0.15 2.35 -1.43
CA ASN A 13 0.38 1.78 -2.76
C ASN A 13 -0.90 1.64 -3.60
N TRP A 14 -1.98 2.35 -3.25
CA TRP A 14 -3.28 2.22 -3.92
C TRP A 14 -3.18 2.45 -5.44
N LEU A 15 -2.34 3.40 -5.87
CA LEU A 15 -2.13 3.70 -7.28
C LEU A 15 -1.47 2.53 -8.01
N VAL A 16 -0.54 1.82 -7.36
CA VAL A 16 0.09 0.62 -7.93
C VAL A 16 -0.95 -0.46 -8.15
N ILE A 17 -1.79 -0.70 -7.14
CA ILE A 17 -2.86 -1.69 -7.19
C ILE A 17 -3.85 -1.36 -8.31
N VAL A 18 -4.30 -0.09 -8.39
CA VAL A 18 -5.22 0.36 -9.44
C VAL A 18 -4.60 0.21 -10.83
N VAL A 19 -3.35 0.62 -11.03
CA VAL A 19 -2.67 0.52 -12.33
C VAL A 19 -2.52 -0.94 -12.75
N THR A 20 -2.09 -1.85 -11.86
CA THR A 20 -1.94 -3.27 -12.21
C THR A 20 -3.28 -3.94 -12.47
N THR A 21 -4.35 -3.58 -11.74
CA THR A 21 -5.70 -4.06 -12.03
C THR A 21 -6.17 -3.58 -13.40
N LEU A 22 -5.99 -2.30 -13.74
CA LEU A 22 -6.37 -1.76 -15.05
C LEU A 22 -5.58 -2.41 -16.18
N VAL A 23 -4.28 -2.68 -15.98
CA VAL A 23 -3.46 -3.43 -16.95
C VAL A 23 -3.99 -4.85 -17.12
N GLY A 24 -4.34 -5.54 -16.04
CA GLY A 24 -4.94 -6.89 -16.10
C GLY A 24 -6.26 -6.91 -16.89
N VAL A 25 -7.13 -5.93 -16.67
CA VAL A 25 -8.37 -5.75 -17.44
C VAL A 25 -8.09 -5.44 -18.90
N ALA A 26 -7.13 -4.55 -19.20
CA ALA A 26 -6.77 -4.19 -20.57
C ALA A 26 -6.20 -5.39 -21.35
N VAL A 27 -5.34 -6.19 -20.72
CA VAL A 27 -4.80 -7.43 -21.31
C VAL A 27 -5.93 -8.43 -21.58
N ALA A 28 -6.85 -8.63 -20.63
CA ALA A 28 -8.00 -9.52 -20.83
C ALA A 28 -8.97 -9.02 -21.91
N ALA A 29 -9.17 -7.70 -22.02
CA ALA A 29 -9.94 -7.08 -23.09
C ALA A 29 -9.28 -7.32 -24.45
N GLY A 30 -7.98 -7.05 -24.57
CA GLY A 30 -7.21 -7.30 -25.80
C GLY A 30 -7.20 -8.77 -26.21
N PHE A 31 -7.07 -9.69 -25.24
CA PHE A 31 -7.20 -11.12 -25.48
C PHE A 31 -8.60 -11.52 -25.96
N SER A 32 -9.66 -10.89 -25.42
CA SER A 32 -11.03 -11.20 -25.82
C SER A 32 -11.39 -10.60 -27.18
N LEU A 33 -10.89 -9.41 -27.51
CA LEU A 33 -11.15 -8.74 -28.78
C LEU A 33 -10.39 -9.35 -29.97
N THR A 34 -9.29 -10.05 -29.72
CA THR A 34 -8.52 -10.74 -30.79
C THR A 34 -9.04 -12.14 -31.10
N ARG A 35 -9.97 -12.69 -30.30
CA ARG A 35 -10.59 -14.00 -30.52
C ARG A 35 -11.80 -13.88 -31.45
N THR A 36 -11.90 -14.80 -32.40
CA THR A 36 -13.05 -14.88 -33.29
C THR A 36 -14.32 -15.23 -32.48
N PRO A 37 -15.39 -14.43 -32.59
CA PRO A 37 -16.64 -14.74 -31.90
C PRO A 37 -17.21 -16.04 -32.45
N GLN A 38 -17.68 -16.91 -31.55
CA GLN A 38 -18.37 -18.15 -31.88
C GLN A 38 -19.85 -18.03 -31.50
N PHE A 39 -20.71 -18.53 -32.35
CA PHE A 39 -22.16 -18.47 -32.25
C PHE A 39 -22.73 -19.88 -32.27
N GLU A 40 -23.64 -20.17 -31.35
CA GLU A 40 -24.33 -21.46 -31.27
C GLU A 40 -25.77 -21.32 -31.76
N ALA A 41 -26.16 -22.17 -32.71
CA ALA A 41 -27.53 -22.26 -33.20
C ALA A 41 -28.06 -23.69 -33.02
N THR A 42 -29.25 -23.82 -32.43
CA THR A 42 -29.84 -25.12 -32.09
C THR A 42 -31.12 -25.39 -32.87
N SER A 43 -31.17 -26.52 -33.58
CA SER A 43 -32.34 -27.05 -34.28
C SER A 43 -32.95 -28.22 -33.49
N GLY A 44 -34.27 -28.33 -33.48
CA GLY A 44 -35.00 -29.37 -32.75
C GLY A 44 -35.80 -30.27 -33.68
N VAL A 45 -35.52 -31.58 -33.63
CA VAL A 45 -36.21 -32.61 -34.42
C VAL A 45 -36.95 -33.56 -33.48
N PHE A 46 -38.25 -33.71 -33.68
CA PHE A 46 -39.11 -34.62 -32.93
C PHE A 46 -39.22 -35.96 -33.63
N VAL A 47 -39.03 -37.02 -32.87
CA VAL A 47 -39.10 -38.40 -33.34
C VAL A 47 -40.47 -38.96 -32.97
N SER A 48 -41.18 -39.50 -33.98
CA SER A 48 -42.47 -40.17 -33.80
C SER A 48 -42.50 -41.49 -34.55
N THR A 49 -43.23 -42.48 -34.04
CA THR A 49 -43.50 -43.74 -34.76
C THR A 49 -44.82 -43.66 -35.51
N GLU A 50 -44.81 -44.03 -36.79
CA GLU A 50 -46.02 -44.19 -37.60
C GLU A 50 -46.55 -45.63 -37.46
N GLY A 51 -47.69 -45.81 -36.78
CA GLY A 51 -48.39 -47.10 -36.69
C GLY A 51 -48.88 -47.45 -35.28
N GLY A 52 -50.09 -48.02 -35.22
CA GLY A 52 -50.75 -48.48 -34.00
C GLY A 52 -52.06 -47.75 -33.72
N SER A 53 -53.17 -48.48 -33.66
CA SER A 53 -54.49 -47.91 -33.27
C SER A 53 -54.91 -48.34 -31.87
N THR A 54 -54.15 -49.24 -31.25
CA THR A 54 -54.40 -49.76 -29.90
C THR A 54 -53.40 -49.17 -28.90
N ILE A 55 -53.84 -49.03 -27.64
CA ILE A 55 -53.01 -48.48 -26.55
C ILE A 55 -51.71 -49.27 -26.37
N THR A 56 -51.75 -50.59 -26.55
CA THR A 56 -50.58 -51.47 -26.42
C THR A 56 -49.54 -51.22 -27.53
N GLU A 57 -49.97 -51.00 -28.77
CA GLU A 57 -49.08 -50.69 -29.89
C GLU A 57 -48.44 -49.31 -29.71
N LEU A 58 -49.20 -48.32 -29.24
CA LEU A 58 -48.68 -46.97 -28.95
C LEU A 58 -47.66 -46.98 -27.82
N GLN A 59 -47.87 -47.78 -26.77
CA GLN A 59 -46.92 -47.93 -25.66
C GLN A 59 -45.62 -48.61 -26.10
N GLN A 60 -45.71 -49.62 -26.98
CA GLN A 60 -44.53 -50.27 -27.56
C GLN A 60 -43.78 -49.32 -28.51
N GLY A 61 -44.48 -48.53 -29.33
CA GLY A 61 -43.90 -47.52 -30.20
C GLY A 61 -43.19 -46.40 -29.44
N SER A 62 -43.74 -45.96 -28.31
CA SER A 62 -43.09 -44.97 -27.43
C SER A 62 -41.76 -45.50 -26.86
N ASN A 63 -41.75 -46.74 -26.34
CA ASN A 63 -40.53 -47.35 -25.81
C ASN A 63 -39.49 -47.60 -26.91
N PHE A 64 -39.94 -48.00 -28.11
CA PHE A 64 -39.09 -48.17 -29.28
C PHE A 64 -38.43 -46.85 -29.69
N THR A 65 -39.20 -45.75 -29.74
CA THR A 65 -38.71 -44.41 -30.04
C THR A 65 -37.66 -43.98 -29.01
N GLN A 66 -37.97 -44.11 -27.72
CA GLN A 66 -37.06 -43.74 -26.64
C GLN A 66 -35.74 -44.53 -26.66
N ALA A 67 -35.79 -45.83 -27.00
CA ALA A 67 -34.59 -46.65 -27.12
C ALA A 67 -33.69 -46.28 -28.32
N ARG A 68 -34.26 -45.67 -29.37
CA ARG A 68 -33.53 -45.32 -30.61
C ARG A 68 -32.96 -43.91 -30.62
N ILE A 69 -33.46 -43.02 -29.78
CA ILE A 69 -33.00 -41.62 -29.72
C ILE A 69 -31.51 -41.50 -29.44
N ALA A 70 -30.95 -42.34 -28.56
CA ALA A 70 -29.50 -42.34 -28.31
C ALA A 70 -28.70 -42.64 -29.59
N THR A 71 -29.14 -43.62 -30.38
CA THR A 71 -28.53 -43.94 -31.67
C THR A 71 -28.69 -42.81 -32.69
N TYR A 72 -29.85 -42.12 -32.71
CA TYR A 72 -30.06 -40.98 -33.61
C TYR A 72 -29.22 -39.77 -33.22
N VAL A 73 -28.97 -39.55 -31.92
CA VAL A 73 -28.05 -38.51 -31.43
C VAL A 73 -26.62 -38.78 -31.92
N GLU A 74 -26.13 -40.02 -31.80
CA GLU A 74 -24.79 -40.39 -32.30
C GLU A 74 -24.68 -40.25 -33.83
N LEU A 75 -25.74 -40.61 -34.57
CA LEU A 75 -25.75 -40.56 -36.02
C LEU A 75 -25.59 -39.13 -36.59
N VAL A 76 -25.92 -38.09 -35.83
CA VAL A 76 -25.77 -36.69 -36.26
C VAL A 76 -24.32 -36.34 -36.58
N GLU A 77 -23.36 -36.94 -35.86
CA GLU A 77 -21.93 -36.66 -36.00
C GLU A 77 -21.26 -37.56 -37.05
N GLU A 78 -22.00 -38.50 -37.65
CA GLU A 78 -21.47 -39.47 -38.60
C GLU A 78 -21.40 -38.92 -40.04
N PRO A 79 -20.39 -39.32 -40.84
CA PRO A 79 -20.22 -38.85 -42.22
C PRO A 79 -21.45 -39.04 -43.12
N PHE A 80 -22.28 -40.05 -42.83
CA PHE A 80 -23.51 -40.31 -43.56
C PHE A 80 -24.54 -39.16 -43.45
N VAL A 81 -24.59 -38.46 -42.31
CA VAL A 81 -25.46 -37.29 -42.10
C VAL A 81 -24.73 -35.98 -42.45
N LEU A 82 -23.42 -35.92 -42.23
CA LEU A 82 -22.63 -34.70 -42.43
C LEU A 82 -22.34 -34.40 -43.92
N ASN A 83 -22.01 -35.41 -44.73
CA ASN A 83 -21.61 -35.22 -46.14
C ASN A 83 -22.70 -34.60 -47.03
N PRO A 84 -24.00 -34.99 -46.92
CA PRO A 84 -25.08 -34.33 -47.65
C PRO A 84 -25.14 -32.83 -47.35
N VAL A 85 -25.01 -32.43 -46.08
CA VAL A 85 -25.05 -31.02 -45.67
C VAL A 85 -23.84 -30.23 -46.18
N ILE A 86 -22.64 -30.83 -46.13
CA ILE A 86 -21.43 -30.23 -46.69
C ILE A 86 -21.60 -29.95 -48.18
N THR A 87 -22.18 -30.91 -48.92
CA THR A 87 -22.39 -30.82 -50.36
C THR A 87 -23.49 -29.81 -50.70
N GLU A 88 -24.61 -29.83 -49.97
CA GLU A 88 -25.76 -28.95 -50.17
C GLU A 88 -25.42 -27.48 -49.90
N LEU A 89 -24.70 -27.22 -48.80
CA LEU A 89 -24.33 -25.85 -48.39
C LEU A 89 -22.99 -25.38 -48.99
N GLY A 90 -22.31 -26.23 -49.77
CA GLY A 90 -21.02 -25.91 -50.39
C GLY A 90 -19.93 -25.55 -49.37
N LEU A 91 -19.86 -26.28 -48.24
CA LEU A 91 -18.93 -25.98 -47.17
C LEU A 91 -17.50 -26.39 -47.55
N ASN A 92 -16.54 -25.49 -47.32
CA ASN A 92 -15.11 -25.76 -47.54
C ASN A 92 -14.50 -26.57 -46.36
N MET A 93 -15.07 -27.73 -46.03
CA MET A 93 -14.58 -28.63 -44.97
C MET A 93 -15.00 -30.09 -45.24
N ASN A 94 -14.35 -31.04 -44.56
CA ASN A 94 -14.71 -32.46 -44.59
C ASN A 94 -15.64 -32.82 -43.41
N ALA A 95 -16.13 -34.07 -43.38
CA ALA A 95 -17.01 -34.58 -42.33
C ALA A 95 -16.42 -34.38 -40.91
N ASP A 96 -15.14 -34.72 -40.69
CA ASP A 96 -14.48 -34.52 -39.39
C ASP A 96 -14.45 -33.04 -38.96
N GLY A 97 -14.21 -32.15 -39.92
CA GLY A 97 -14.19 -30.70 -39.67
C GLY A 97 -15.56 -30.12 -39.32
N LEU A 98 -16.64 -30.73 -39.82
CA LEU A 98 -18.01 -30.38 -39.44
C LEU A 98 -18.41 -31.06 -38.12
N ALA A 99 -18.06 -32.33 -37.91
CA ALA A 99 -18.34 -33.08 -36.68
C ALA A 99 -17.81 -32.34 -35.44
N GLY A 100 -16.59 -31.79 -35.50
CA GLY A 100 -16.01 -31.01 -34.40
C GLY A 100 -16.73 -29.68 -34.07
N ARG A 101 -17.74 -29.28 -34.85
CA ARG A 101 -18.57 -28.08 -34.63
C ARG A 101 -20.03 -28.41 -34.31
N VAL A 102 -20.39 -29.68 -34.35
CA VAL A 102 -21.75 -30.16 -34.14
C VAL A 102 -21.78 -30.89 -32.81
N THR A 103 -22.85 -30.67 -32.06
CA THR A 103 -23.15 -31.45 -30.87
C THR A 103 -24.61 -31.82 -30.91
N ALA A 104 -24.92 -33.10 -30.70
CA ALA A 104 -26.28 -33.57 -30.59
C ALA A 104 -26.58 -34.01 -29.15
N SER A 105 -27.80 -33.74 -28.69
CA SER A 105 -28.24 -34.19 -27.36
C SER A 105 -29.75 -34.45 -27.34
N SER A 106 -30.18 -35.28 -26.41
CA SER A 106 -31.59 -35.47 -26.05
C SER A 106 -31.75 -35.30 -24.53
N GLY A 107 -32.84 -34.67 -24.10
CA GLY A 107 -33.18 -34.60 -22.68
C GLY A 107 -33.60 -35.98 -22.14
N LEU A 108 -33.48 -36.22 -20.82
CA LEU A 108 -34.05 -37.41 -20.20
C LEU A 108 -35.55 -37.50 -20.53
N ASP A 109 -35.98 -38.67 -21.01
CA ASP A 109 -37.36 -38.98 -21.42
C ASP A 109 -37.94 -38.07 -22.53
N SER A 110 -37.09 -37.37 -23.28
CA SER A 110 -37.49 -36.48 -24.39
C SER A 110 -37.47 -37.23 -25.72
N THR A 111 -38.49 -37.03 -26.54
CA THR A 111 -38.52 -37.46 -27.96
C THR A 111 -37.96 -36.42 -28.94
N ILE A 112 -37.32 -35.38 -28.42
CA ILE A 112 -36.70 -34.31 -29.20
C ILE A 112 -35.18 -34.48 -29.17
N VAL A 113 -34.60 -34.56 -30.37
CA VAL A 113 -33.16 -34.45 -30.62
C VAL A 113 -32.82 -32.99 -30.88
N GLN A 114 -31.91 -32.44 -30.08
CA GLN A 114 -31.36 -31.10 -30.25
C GLN A 114 -30.02 -31.18 -30.95
N ILE A 115 -29.89 -30.47 -32.06
CA ILE A 115 -28.65 -30.38 -32.84
C ILE A 115 -28.13 -28.96 -32.71
N THR A 116 -27.01 -28.77 -32.03
CA THR A 116 -26.36 -27.47 -31.83
C THR A 116 -25.12 -27.38 -32.69
N VAL A 117 -25.00 -26.28 -33.44
CA VAL A 117 -23.86 -26.01 -34.33
C VAL A 117 -23.16 -24.74 -33.88
N THR A 118 -21.84 -24.82 -33.76
CA THR A 118 -20.97 -23.69 -33.39
C THR A 118 -20.22 -23.17 -34.63
N ASP A 119 -20.43 -21.90 -34.98
CA ASP A 119 -19.73 -21.28 -36.11
C ASP A 119 -19.44 -19.78 -35.85
N ALA A 120 -18.48 -19.22 -36.59
CA ALA A 120 -18.14 -17.79 -36.51
C ALA A 120 -19.19 -16.89 -37.16
N ASP A 121 -19.99 -17.42 -38.10
CA ASP A 121 -21.09 -16.72 -38.72
C ASP A 121 -22.43 -17.22 -38.15
N PRO A 122 -23.23 -16.37 -37.49
CA PRO A 122 -24.49 -16.76 -36.86
C PRO A 122 -25.55 -17.24 -37.87
N ALA A 123 -25.54 -16.71 -39.10
CA ALA A 123 -26.46 -17.17 -40.13
C ALA A 123 -26.06 -18.55 -40.65
N ARG A 124 -24.75 -18.76 -40.86
CA ARG A 124 -24.22 -20.07 -41.26
C ARG A 124 -24.46 -21.15 -40.20
N ALA A 125 -24.28 -20.84 -38.92
CA ALA A 125 -24.58 -21.76 -37.82
C ALA A 125 -26.05 -22.25 -37.87
N ALA A 126 -26.99 -21.33 -38.06
CA ALA A 126 -28.41 -21.66 -38.15
C ALA A 126 -28.76 -22.49 -39.40
N LEU A 127 -28.17 -22.15 -40.55
CA LEU A 127 -28.36 -22.90 -41.79
C LEU A 127 -27.84 -24.34 -41.65
N ILE A 128 -26.64 -24.53 -41.12
CA ILE A 128 -26.05 -25.85 -40.89
C ILE A 128 -26.91 -26.65 -39.91
N ALA A 129 -27.32 -26.07 -38.78
CA ALA A 129 -28.16 -26.76 -37.79
C ALA A 129 -29.51 -27.22 -38.37
N ASN A 130 -30.14 -26.39 -39.20
CA ASN A 130 -31.37 -26.74 -39.90
C ASN A 130 -31.14 -27.85 -40.94
N ALA A 131 -30.12 -27.72 -41.78
CA ALA A 131 -29.76 -28.70 -42.80
C ALA A 131 -29.41 -30.07 -42.17
N LEU A 132 -28.70 -30.09 -41.04
CA LEU A 132 -28.43 -31.32 -40.29
C LEU A 132 -29.70 -31.97 -39.78
N GLY A 133 -30.68 -31.20 -39.29
CA GLY A 133 -31.97 -31.76 -38.89
C GLY A 133 -32.74 -32.41 -40.05
N ALA A 134 -32.64 -31.85 -41.26
CA ALA A 134 -33.24 -32.46 -42.46
C ALA A 134 -32.45 -33.68 -42.96
N SER A 135 -31.12 -33.59 -42.98
CA SER A 135 -30.23 -34.68 -43.35
C SER A 135 -30.40 -35.88 -42.41
N LEU A 136 -30.50 -35.64 -41.10
CA LEU A 136 -30.81 -36.68 -40.12
C LEU A 136 -32.18 -37.32 -40.38
N ALA A 137 -33.21 -36.53 -40.67
CA ALA A 137 -34.53 -37.06 -40.99
C ALA A 137 -34.50 -38.00 -42.20
N ASN A 138 -33.83 -37.59 -43.27
CA ASN A 138 -33.66 -38.40 -44.48
C ASN A 138 -32.80 -39.66 -44.22
N ALA A 139 -31.75 -39.53 -43.41
CA ALA A 139 -30.87 -40.64 -43.05
C ALA A 139 -31.62 -41.69 -42.23
N VAL A 140 -32.40 -41.27 -41.22
CA VAL A 140 -33.23 -42.18 -40.42
C VAL A 140 -34.31 -42.83 -41.28
N GLU A 141 -34.98 -42.08 -42.15
CA GLU A 141 -35.97 -42.63 -43.08
C GLU A 141 -35.34 -43.70 -44.00
N THR A 142 -34.13 -43.46 -44.52
CA THR A 142 -33.41 -44.43 -45.36
C THR A 142 -32.97 -45.68 -44.58
N LEU A 143 -32.53 -45.52 -43.33
CA LEU A 143 -32.04 -46.62 -42.50
C LEU A 143 -33.15 -47.49 -41.90
N GLU A 144 -34.33 -46.91 -41.64
CA GLU A 144 -35.46 -47.61 -41.02
C GLU A 144 -36.47 -48.16 -42.06
N THR A 145 -36.40 -47.71 -43.32
CA THR A 145 -37.21 -48.27 -44.41
C THR A 145 -36.66 -49.63 -44.84
N ARG A 146 -37.46 -50.70 -44.68
CA ARG A 146 -37.08 -52.06 -45.07
C ARG A 146 -37.30 -52.28 -46.57
N ASP A 147 -36.44 -53.10 -47.19
CA ASP A 147 -36.62 -53.54 -48.59
C ASP A 147 -38.03 -54.09 -48.83
N GLY A 148 -38.83 -53.36 -49.62
CA GLY A 148 -40.21 -53.72 -49.97
C GLY A 148 -41.33 -53.01 -49.19
N GLN A 149 -41.02 -52.05 -48.30
CA GLN A 149 -42.02 -51.15 -47.69
C GLN A 149 -41.95 -49.73 -48.29
N GLU A 150 -43.11 -49.11 -48.55
CA GLU A 150 -43.18 -47.73 -49.07
C GLU A 150 -43.05 -46.63 -47.98
N VAL A 151 -43.16 -46.97 -46.68
CA VAL A 151 -43.19 -45.99 -45.58
C VAL A 151 -42.36 -46.46 -44.39
N SER A 152 -41.49 -45.59 -43.87
CA SER A 152 -40.70 -45.81 -42.64
C SER A 152 -41.59 -45.84 -41.39
N PRO A 153 -41.38 -46.78 -40.44
CA PRO A 153 -42.10 -46.81 -39.17
C PRO A 153 -41.71 -45.67 -38.22
N VAL A 154 -40.67 -44.90 -38.54
CA VAL A 154 -40.19 -43.74 -37.76
C VAL A 154 -40.14 -42.51 -38.64
N LYS A 155 -40.73 -41.42 -38.16
CA LYS A 155 -40.73 -40.12 -38.81
C LYS A 155 -40.14 -39.06 -37.90
N LEU A 156 -39.12 -38.39 -38.42
CA LEU A 156 -38.52 -37.22 -37.83
C LEU A 156 -39.22 -35.97 -38.39
N THR A 157 -39.89 -35.22 -37.53
CA THR A 157 -40.52 -33.95 -37.90
C THR A 157 -39.74 -32.81 -37.25
N ARG A 158 -39.35 -31.81 -38.04
CA ARG A 158 -38.70 -30.61 -37.49
C ARG A 158 -39.73 -29.82 -36.67
N VAL A 159 -39.44 -29.60 -35.39
CA VAL A 159 -40.34 -28.90 -34.46
C VAL A 159 -39.86 -27.48 -34.17
N ARG A 160 -38.54 -27.25 -34.28
CA ARG A 160 -37.95 -25.93 -34.08
C ARG A 160 -36.83 -25.67 -35.07
N ASP A 161 -36.96 -24.61 -35.87
CA ASP A 161 -35.87 -24.12 -36.68
C ASP A 161 -34.82 -23.41 -35.81
N ALA A 162 -33.55 -23.66 -36.11
CA ALA A 162 -32.44 -22.90 -35.60
C ALA A 162 -32.54 -21.46 -36.11
N GLN A 163 -32.41 -20.51 -35.20
CA GLN A 163 -32.37 -19.08 -35.49
C GLN A 163 -30.93 -18.57 -35.34
N ALA A 164 -30.56 -17.57 -36.14
CA ALA A 164 -29.26 -16.93 -36.01
C ALA A 164 -29.16 -16.25 -34.63
N PRO A 165 -28.25 -16.70 -33.75
CA PRO A 165 -28.11 -16.12 -32.41
C PRO A 165 -27.59 -14.68 -32.51
N ARG A 166 -28.06 -13.81 -31.61
CA ARG A 166 -27.69 -12.38 -31.58
C ARG A 166 -26.42 -12.09 -30.78
N THR A 167 -26.03 -13.01 -29.89
CA THR A 167 -24.88 -12.87 -28.99
C THR A 167 -23.95 -14.06 -29.16
N PRO A 168 -22.63 -13.83 -29.21
CA PRO A 168 -21.67 -14.93 -29.24
C PRO A 168 -21.63 -15.65 -27.90
N VAL A 169 -21.38 -16.96 -27.94
CA VAL A 169 -21.17 -17.81 -26.74
C VAL A 169 -19.71 -17.76 -26.26
N SER A 170 -18.78 -17.43 -27.16
CA SER A 170 -17.35 -17.31 -26.86
C SER A 170 -16.73 -16.20 -27.71
N PRO A 171 -15.78 -15.41 -27.17
CA PRO A 171 -15.30 -15.44 -25.78
C PRO A 171 -16.31 -14.80 -24.80
N ASN A 172 -16.37 -15.34 -23.58
CA ASN A 172 -17.13 -14.74 -22.48
C ASN A 172 -16.43 -13.48 -21.96
N VAL A 173 -16.62 -12.35 -22.65
CA VAL A 173 -15.97 -11.07 -22.34
C VAL A 173 -16.14 -10.68 -20.86
N PRO A 174 -17.33 -10.74 -20.24
CA PRO A 174 -17.47 -10.38 -18.82
C PRO A 174 -16.64 -11.26 -17.89
N LEU A 175 -16.59 -12.57 -18.15
CA LEU A 175 -15.80 -13.52 -17.36
C LEU A 175 -14.30 -13.26 -17.53
N ASN A 176 -13.83 -13.07 -18.76
CA ASN A 176 -12.43 -12.78 -19.04
C ASN A 176 -11.98 -11.47 -18.38
N LEU A 177 -12.79 -10.41 -18.45
CA LEU A 177 -12.50 -9.14 -17.78
C LEU A 177 -12.46 -9.29 -16.26
N ALA A 178 -13.40 -10.06 -15.68
CA ALA A 178 -13.42 -10.35 -14.25
C ALA A 178 -12.16 -11.11 -13.81
N LEU A 179 -11.76 -12.15 -14.56
CA LEU A 179 -10.53 -12.90 -14.32
C LEU A 179 -9.29 -12.02 -14.46
N GLY A 180 -9.20 -11.20 -15.51
CA GLY A 180 -8.10 -10.26 -15.72
C GLY A 180 -7.98 -9.23 -14.60
N GLY A 181 -9.11 -8.69 -14.14
CA GLY A 181 -9.17 -7.77 -12.99
C GLY A 181 -8.72 -8.44 -11.70
N LEU A 182 -9.15 -9.68 -11.43
CA LEU A 182 -8.77 -10.44 -10.24
C LEU A 182 -7.27 -10.72 -10.23
N VAL A 183 -6.71 -11.19 -11.35
CA VAL A 183 -5.26 -11.44 -11.48
C VAL A 183 -4.47 -10.13 -11.33
N GLY A 184 -4.91 -9.05 -11.97
CA GLY A 184 -4.26 -7.73 -11.85
C GLY A 184 -4.31 -7.16 -10.43
N LEU A 185 -5.40 -7.38 -9.70
CA LEU A 185 -5.54 -7.02 -8.29
C LEU A 185 -4.59 -7.84 -7.41
N ALA A 186 -4.55 -9.16 -7.58
CA ALA A 186 -3.68 -10.05 -6.82
C ALA A 186 -2.19 -9.68 -7.01
N LEU A 187 -1.78 -9.43 -8.25
CA LEU A 187 -0.43 -8.95 -8.57
C LEU A 187 -0.15 -7.56 -7.97
N GLY A 188 -1.12 -6.65 -8.04
CA GLY A 188 -1.00 -5.32 -7.44
C GLY A 188 -0.77 -5.35 -5.93
N VAL A 189 -1.55 -6.16 -5.22
CA VAL A 189 -1.39 -6.39 -3.79
C VAL A 189 -0.04 -7.04 -3.50
N GLY A 190 0.35 -8.06 -4.28
CA GLY A 190 1.67 -8.72 -4.15
C GLY A 190 2.83 -7.74 -4.30
N ILE A 191 2.79 -6.87 -5.31
CA ILE A 191 3.81 -5.83 -5.53
C ILE A 191 3.81 -4.80 -4.41
N ALA A 192 2.62 -4.39 -3.91
CA ALA A 192 2.51 -3.45 -2.80
C ALA A 192 3.14 -4.00 -1.52
N VAL A 193 2.89 -5.28 -1.20
CA VAL A 193 3.49 -5.97 -0.05
C VAL A 193 4.99 -6.13 -0.25
N LEU A 194 5.44 -6.57 -1.42
CA LEU A 194 6.88 -6.70 -1.72
C LEU A 194 7.62 -5.37 -1.56
N ARG A 195 7.05 -4.28 -2.08
CA ARG A 195 7.61 -2.93 -1.90
C ARG A 195 7.68 -2.54 -0.43
N ALA A 196 6.69 -2.90 0.39
CA ALA A 196 6.71 -2.60 1.82
C ALA A 196 7.75 -3.41 2.59
N VAL A 197 7.92 -4.70 2.26
CA VAL A 197 8.92 -5.57 2.91
C VAL A 197 10.35 -5.16 2.55
N LEU A 198 10.58 -4.70 1.32
CA LEU A 198 11.89 -4.19 0.89
C LEU A 198 12.18 -2.77 1.41
N ASP A 199 11.22 -2.12 2.04
CA ASP A 199 11.33 -0.74 2.50
C ASP A 199 11.95 -0.66 3.90
N ASN A 200 13.27 -0.71 3.96
CA ASN A 200 14.04 -0.69 5.20
C ASN A 200 14.19 0.71 5.84
N LYS A 201 13.33 1.67 5.50
CA LYS A 201 13.43 3.05 6.03
C LYS A 201 12.65 3.22 7.32
N VAL A 202 13.27 3.89 8.29
CA VAL A 202 12.60 4.36 9.52
C VAL A 202 11.60 5.44 9.14
N ARG A 203 10.32 5.28 9.48
CA ARG A 203 9.24 6.23 9.15
C ARG A 203 8.49 6.76 10.34
N ASN A 204 8.41 6.00 11.41
CA ASN A 204 7.53 6.30 12.52
C ASN A 204 8.18 5.93 13.86
N PRO A 205 7.69 6.50 14.98
CA PRO A 205 8.14 6.17 16.33
C PRO A 205 8.27 4.68 16.63
N ARG A 206 7.30 3.86 16.20
CA ARG A 206 7.30 2.40 16.46
C ARG A 206 8.45 1.69 15.77
N ASP A 207 8.93 2.21 14.64
CA ASP A 207 10.11 1.64 13.96
C ASP A 207 11.36 1.80 14.84
N ILE A 208 11.46 2.87 15.63
CA ILE A 208 12.55 3.07 16.60
C ILE A 208 12.39 2.11 17.77
N GLU A 209 11.19 2.05 18.37
CA GLU A 209 10.88 1.19 19.52
C GLU A 209 11.13 -0.30 19.23
N ASN A 210 10.90 -0.74 17.98
CA ASN A 210 11.16 -2.12 17.57
C ASN A 210 12.65 -2.42 17.29
N LEU A 211 13.46 -1.38 17.01
CA LEU A 211 14.87 -1.53 16.64
C LEU A 211 15.81 -1.33 17.83
N THR A 212 15.40 -0.58 18.84
CA THR A 212 16.25 -0.24 19.97
C THR A 212 15.44 0.02 21.23
N ASP A 213 15.99 -0.38 22.38
CA ASP A 213 15.41 -0.12 23.70
C ASP A 213 15.67 1.33 24.18
N ARG A 214 16.37 2.15 23.39
CA ARG A 214 16.66 3.55 23.74
C ARG A 214 15.40 4.40 23.62
N PRO A 215 15.15 5.31 24.58
CA PRO A 215 13.92 6.09 24.59
C PRO A 215 13.83 7.00 23.37
N LEU A 216 12.65 7.07 22.76
CA LEU A 216 12.31 8.12 21.80
C LEU A 216 11.97 9.39 22.58
N ILE A 217 12.85 10.37 22.52
CA ILE A 217 12.77 11.59 23.33
C ILE A 217 12.10 12.75 22.59
N GLY A 218 11.91 12.63 21.27
CA GLY A 218 11.21 13.64 20.49
C GLY A 218 10.86 13.23 19.08
N ALA A 219 9.82 13.88 18.56
CA ALA A 219 9.26 13.67 17.23
C ALA A 219 9.00 15.03 16.59
N ILE A 220 9.87 15.45 15.66
CA ILE A 220 9.83 16.77 15.03
C ILE A 220 9.14 16.66 13.65
N PRO A 221 7.98 17.30 13.45
CA PRO A 221 7.26 17.28 12.19
C PRO A 221 8.04 18.01 11.09
N PHE A 222 7.87 17.54 9.85
CA PHE A 222 8.41 18.20 8.67
C PHE A 222 7.68 19.52 8.42
N ASP A 223 8.45 20.59 8.37
CA ASP A 223 7.99 21.93 8.02
C ASP A 223 8.70 22.40 6.75
N PRO A 224 7.98 22.57 5.62
CA PRO A 224 8.56 23.07 4.37
C PRO A 224 9.25 24.43 4.52
N LYS A 225 8.77 25.27 5.45
CA LYS A 225 9.32 26.61 5.71
C LYS A 225 10.54 26.57 6.62
N ALA A 226 10.94 25.40 7.14
CA ALA A 226 12.13 25.27 7.98
C ALA A 226 13.43 25.66 7.26
N LYS A 227 13.48 25.59 5.92
CA LYS A 227 14.63 26.07 5.16
C LYS A 227 14.78 27.59 5.18
N GLU A 228 13.65 28.30 5.16
CA GLU A 228 13.61 29.76 5.18
C GLU A 228 13.68 30.30 6.62
N ARG A 229 13.10 29.55 7.56
CA ARG A 229 12.99 29.89 8.98
C ARG A 229 13.41 28.72 9.85
N PRO A 230 14.71 28.48 10.01
CA PRO A 230 15.23 27.31 10.72
C PRO A 230 14.99 27.38 12.24
N LEU A 231 14.80 28.59 12.79
CA LEU A 231 14.62 28.80 14.23
C LEU A 231 13.14 28.83 14.63
N ILE A 232 12.79 28.23 15.77
CA ILE A 232 11.42 28.22 16.31
C ILE A 232 10.91 29.62 16.68
N LEU A 233 11.80 30.58 16.90
CA LEU A 233 11.45 31.97 17.20
C LEU A 233 10.81 32.70 16.02
N GLU A 234 11.13 32.27 14.80
CA GLU A 234 10.60 32.84 13.55
C GLU A 234 9.31 32.11 13.09
N ALA A 235 8.99 31.01 13.78
CA ALA A 235 7.76 30.27 13.61
C ALA A 235 6.70 30.78 14.59
N ASP A 236 5.42 30.64 14.20
CA ASP A 236 4.29 30.94 15.08
C ASP A 236 4.44 30.17 16.41
N PRO A 237 4.30 30.82 17.58
CA PRO A 237 4.31 30.15 18.89
C PRO A 237 3.34 28.98 19.00
N HIS A 238 2.30 28.92 18.16
CA HIS A 238 1.32 27.84 18.08
C HIS A 238 1.63 26.80 16.98
N ASN A 239 2.79 26.87 16.33
CA ASN A 239 3.21 25.90 15.33
C ASN A 239 3.58 24.55 16.00
N GLN A 240 3.19 23.44 15.36
CA GLN A 240 3.49 22.07 15.81
C GLN A 240 4.99 21.83 16.03
N ARG A 241 5.85 22.48 15.25
CA ARG A 241 7.30 22.41 15.41
C ARG A 241 7.77 22.99 16.74
N SER A 242 7.22 24.12 17.17
CA SER A 242 7.57 24.79 18.42
C SER A 242 7.15 23.95 19.63
N GLU A 243 5.95 23.36 19.59
CA GLU A 243 5.49 22.40 20.61
C GLU A 243 6.37 21.14 20.67
N ALA A 244 6.81 20.61 19.52
CA ALA A 244 7.71 19.46 19.49
C ALA A 244 9.05 19.75 20.21
N PHE A 245 9.61 20.96 20.07
CA PHE A 245 10.82 21.34 20.80
C PHE A 245 10.58 21.59 22.30
N ARG A 246 9.40 22.09 22.70
CA ARG A 246 9.00 22.19 24.12
C ARG A 246 8.86 20.80 24.76
N ALA A 247 8.30 19.84 24.02
CA ALA A 247 8.22 18.44 24.45
C ALA A 247 9.61 17.83 24.56
N LEU A 248 10.48 18.00 23.55
CA LEU A 248 11.87 17.50 23.58
C LEU A 248 12.65 18.05 24.78
N ARG A 249 12.51 19.35 25.08
CA ARG A 249 13.09 19.98 26.27
C ARG A 249 12.62 19.30 27.56
N THR A 250 11.33 19.03 27.66
CA THR A 250 10.73 18.39 28.85
C THR A 250 11.26 16.97 29.01
N ASN A 251 11.30 16.19 27.93
CA ASN A 251 11.82 14.82 27.96
C ASN A 251 13.31 14.79 28.33
N LEU A 252 14.12 15.72 27.81
CA LEU A 252 15.53 15.82 28.17
C LEU A 252 15.75 16.06 29.67
N GLN A 253 14.85 16.79 30.35
CA GLN A 253 14.93 16.99 31.80
C GLN A 253 14.67 15.72 32.61
N PHE A 254 13.93 14.76 32.05
CA PHE A 254 13.61 13.48 32.68
C PHE A 254 14.53 12.34 32.24
N LEU A 255 15.49 12.60 31.34
CA LEU A 255 16.52 11.62 31.04
C LEU A 255 17.45 11.50 32.24
N GLU A 256 17.31 10.41 32.98
CA GLU A 256 18.27 9.98 33.99
C GLU A 256 19.57 9.60 33.29
N MET A 257 20.46 10.58 33.10
CA MET A 257 21.83 10.32 32.68
C MET A 257 22.74 10.65 33.84
N ASP A 258 23.45 9.64 34.36
CA ASP A 258 24.36 9.70 35.52
C ASP A 258 25.09 11.05 35.69
N GLY A 259 24.42 12.00 36.34
CA GLY A 259 24.96 13.26 36.88
C GLY A 259 25.52 14.29 35.89
N GLY A 260 25.44 14.10 34.57
CA GLY A 260 26.09 15.00 33.61
C GLY A 260 25.12 15.89 32.81
N ASN A 261 25.53 17.13 32.57
CA ASN A 261 24.76 18.15 31.84
C ASN A 261 25.28 18.44 30.42
N ILE A 262 26.22 17.62 29.94
CA ILE A 262 26.86 17.79 28.64
C ILE A 262 26.34 16.70 27.71
N PHE A 263 25.79 17.10 26.56
CA PHE A 263 25.20 16.20 25.58
C PHE A 263 25.82 16.42 24.21
N VAL A 264 26.18 15.33 23.54
CA VAL A 264 26.50 15.40 22.12
C VAL A 264 25.23 15.17 21.29
N VAL A 265 24.98 16.03 20.32
CA VAL A 265 23.89 15.85 19.35
C VAL A 265 24.52 15.45 18.03
N THR A 266 24.17 14.26 17.56
CA THR A 266 24.73 13.68 16.33
C THR A 266 23.64 12.95 15.56
N SER A 267 23.97 12.42 14.38
CA SER A 267 23.03 11.76 13.49
C SER A 267 23.69 10.57 12.81
N SER A 268 22.90 9.66 12.22
CA SER A 268 23.45 8.54 11.44
C SER A 268 24.13 9.05 10.17
N LEU A 269 23.50 10.00 9.48
CA LEU A 269 23.92 10.53 8.19
C LEU A 269 23.83 12.07 8.11
N PRO A 270 24.53 12.71 7.14
CA PRO A 270 24.36 14.12 6.88
C PRO A 270 22.91 14.48 6.52
N SER A 271 22.50 15.71 6.84
CA SER A 271 21.18 16.27 6.47
C SER A 271 19.97 15.64 7.15
N GLU A 272 20.14 15.08 8.36
CA GLU A 272 19.05 14.55 9.19
C GLU A 272 18.45 15.59 10.16
N GLY A 273 18.90 16.85 10.07
CA GLY A 273 18.39 17.95 10.89
C GLY A 273 19.12 18.15 12.22
N LYS A 274 20.30 17.55 12.42
CA LYS A 274 21.11 17.64 13.65
C LYS A 274 21.26 19.08 14.16
N SER A 275 21.91 19.95 13.38
CA SER A 275 22.21 21.34 13.78
C SER A 275 20.95 22.15 14.05
N THR A 276 19.92 21.97 13.23
CA THR A 276 18.61 22.60 13.44
C THR A 276 17.98 22.14 14.75
N THR A 277 18.03 20.84 15.05
CA THR A 277 17.52 20.29 16.31
C THR A 277 18.33 20.80 17.49
N THR A 278 19.66 20.77 17.42
CA THR A 278 20.57 21.24 18.48
C THR A 278 20.30 22.70 18.84
N ILE A 279 20.23 23.57 17.83
CA ILE A 279 19.99 25.00 18.03
C ILE A 279 18.61 25.25 18.67
N ASN A 280 17.55 24.64 18.12
CA ASN A 280 16.20 24.88 18.62
C ASN A 280 15.97 24.29 20.01
N LEU A 281 16.63 23.17 20.34
CA LEU A 281 16.66 22.63 21.70
C LEU A 281 17.37 23.59 22.66
N ALA A 282 18.51 24.16 22.25
CA ALA A 282 19.23 25.17 23.03
C ALA A 282 18.36 26.40 23.31
N VAL A 283 17.64 26.89 22.29
CA VAL A 283 16.69 28.00 22.44
C VAL A 283 15.56 27.64 23.39
N ALA A 284 14.95 26.46 23.26
CA ALA A 284 13.85 26.03 24.12
C ALA A 284 14.26 25.87 25.59
N LEU A 285 15.48 25.38 25.85
CA LEU A 285 16.08 25.29 27.19
C LEU A 285 16.36 26.68 27.77
N ALA A 286 16.93 27.59 26.97
CA ALA A 286 17.23 28.95 27.41
C ALA A 286 15.95 29.79 27.66
N ASP A 287 14.89 29.58 26.87
CA ASP A 287 13.56 30.16 27.12
C ASP A 287 12.93 29.64 28.43
N ALA A 288 13.35 28.47 28.91
CA ALA A 288 12.97 27.95 30.23
C ALA A 288 13.86 28.48 31.37
N GLY A 289 14.75 29.44 31.09
CA GLY A 289 15.63 30.07 32.07
C GLY A 289 16.91 29.29 32.39
N LYS A 290 17.20 28.20 31.67
CA LYS A 290 18.46 27.46 31.85
C LYS A 290 19.63 28.21 31.21
N ARG A 291 20.78 28.24 31.88
CA ARG A 291 22.04 28.69 31.28
C ARG A 291 22.55 27.62 30.31
N VAL A 292 22.50 27.91 29.02
CA VAL A 292 22.86 26.95 27.97
C VAL A 292 24.14 27.38 27.25
N ALA A 293 25.08 26.45 27.11
CA ALA A 293 26.21 26.58 26.18
C ALA A 293 25.96 25.72 24.94
N LEU A 294 26.06 26.32 23.77
CA LEU A 294 25.92 25.66 22.47
C LEU A 294 27.26 25.69 21.73
N LEU A 295 27.84 24.53 21.48
CA LEU A 295 29.15 24.38 20.83
C LEU A 295 28.97 23.84 19.42
N ASP A 296 29.58 24.49 18.43
CA ASP A 296 29.71 23.93 17.08
C ASP A 296 30.94 23.01 17.04
N THR A 297 30.71 21.72 17.30
CA THR A 297 31.74 20.69 17.28
C THR A 297 31.84 19.96 15.92
N ASP A 298 31.02 20.36 14.93
CA ASP A 298 31.15 19.92 13.54
C ASP A 298 32.22 20.77 12.84
N LEU A 299 33.46 20.52 13.22
CA LEU A 299 34.62 21.23 12.67
C LEU A 299 34.84 20.96 11.17
N ARG A 300 34.10 20.01 10.57
CA ARG A 300 34.18 19.67 9.14
C ARG A 300 33.24 20.53 8.30
N LYS A 301 32.01 20.70 8.77
CA LYS A 301 30.97 21.49 8.10
C LYS A 301 30.21 22.32 9.14
N PRO A 302 30.86 23.34 9.75
CA PRO A 302 30.23 24.13 10.78
C PRO A 302 29.06 24.92 10.21
N LYS A 303 27.97 24.97 10.97
CA LYS A 303 26.69 25.57 10.52
C LYS A 303 26.03 26.45 11.56
N ILE A 304 26.42 26.38 12.83
CA ILE A 304 25.74 27.13 13.89
C ILE A 304 25.85 28.63 13.67
N ALA A 305 27.05 29.13 13.33
CA ALA A 305 27.27 30.56 13.12
C ALA A 305 26.38 31.13 11.99
N GLU A 306 26.22 30.37 10.90
CA GLU A 306 25.34 30.71 9.77
C GLU A 306 23.87 30.74 10.21
N TYR A 307 23.39 29.71 10.92
CA TYR A 307 21.99 29.65 11.38
C TYR A 307 21.62 30.73 12.40
N LEU A 308 22.57 31.14 13.23
CA LEU A 308 22.36 32.12 14.28
C LEU A 308 22.70 33.56 13.85
N ASN A 309 23.23 33.72 12.63
CA ASN A 309 23.71 34.98 12.08
C ASN A 309 24.71 35.70 13.01
N ILE A 310 25.74 34.97 13.46
CA ILE A 310 26.82 35.47 14.31
C ILE A 310 28.18 35.32 13.61
N GLU A 311 29.19 36.01 14.13
CA GLU A 311 30.56 35.88 13.64
C GLU A 311 31.14 34.49 14.01
N GLY A 312 31.75 33.81 13.03
CA GLY A 312 32.32 32.46 13.20
C GLY A 312 33.82 32.38 12.90
N GLY A 313 34.51 33.51 12.78
CA GLY A 313 35.91 33.58 12.34
C GLY A 313 36.92 33.05 13.36
N ALA A 314 36.60 33.14 14.65
CA ALA A 314 37.34 32.56 15.77
C ALA A 314 36.38 31.75 16.64
N GLY A 315 36.84 30.64 17.23
CA GLY A 315 35.96 29.77 18.00
C GLY A 315 36.65 28.59 18.67
N LEU A 316 35.95 27.45 18.75
CA LEU A 316 36.39 26.23 19.41
C LEU A 316 37.79 25.80 18.96
N THR A 317 38.08 25.85 17.66
CA THR A 317 39.39 25.48 17.14
C THR A 317 40.50 26.36 17.73
N ASP A 318 40.29 27.67 17.82
CA ASP A 318 41.28 28.63 18.36
C ASP A 318 41.49 28.45 19.86
N VAL A 319 40.44 28.05 20.60
CA VAL A 319 40.53 27.68 22.02
C VAL A 319 41.38 26.42 22.20
N LEU A 320 41.08 25.35 21.44
CA LEU A 320 41.76 24.06 21.60
C LEU A 320 43.25 24.11 21.26
N ILE A 321 43.65 25.03 20.36
CA ILE A 321 45.07 25.26 20.02
C ILE A 321 45.71 26.39 20.85
N GLY A 322 45.01 26.96 21.83
CA GLY A 322 45.53 27.94 22.77
C GLY A 322 45.75 29.36 22.21
N ARG A 323 45.10 29.72 21.10
CA ARG A 323 45.18 31.07 20.50
C ARG A 323 44.20 32.06 21.10
N ALA A 324 43.12 31.59 21.71
CA ALA A 324 42.11 32.43 22.35
C ALA A 324 41.60 31.76 23.64
N ARG A 325 41.08 32.56 24.57
CA ARG A 325 40.35 32.01 25.73
C ARG A 325 38.88 31.88 25.37
N VAL A 326 38.19 30.92 26.00
CA VAL A 326 36.75 30.68 25.78
C VAL A 326 35.94 31.96 25.97
N ALA A 327 36.22 32.72 27.02
CA ALA A 327 35.52 33.96 27.33
C ALA A 327 35.68 35.05 26.25
N ASP A 328 36.72 34.98 25.42
CA ASP A 328 36.96 35.96 24.35
C ASP A 328 36.19 35.61 23.06
N VAL A 329 35.79 34.35 22.88
CA VAL A 329 35.18 33.84 21.63
C VAL A 329 33.80 33.23 21.80
N MET A 330 33.33 33.05 23.04
CA MET A 330 31.98 32.58 23.33
C MET A 330 31.00 33.75 23.35
N LEU A 331 30.01 33.72 22.46
CA LEU A 331 29.13 34.84 22.18
C LEU A 331 27.76 34.65 22.84
N PRO A 332 27.24 35.63 23.60
CA PRO A 332 25.84 35.59 24.02
C PRO A 332 24.92 35.75 22.80
N TRP A 333 23.83 35.00 22.76
CA TRP A 333 22.88 35.05 21.64
C TRP A 333 21.48 35.50 22.08
N GLY A 334 21.06 36.65 21.56
CA GLY A 334 19.78 37.27 21.90
C GLY A 334 19.70 37.76 23.35
N LYS A 335 18.47 37.87 23.90
CA LYS A 335 18.21 38.28 25.29
C LYS A 335 18.05 37.09 26.25
N ARG A 336 18.57 35.93 25.85
CA ARG A 336 18.41 34.66 26.56
C ARG A 336 19.70 34.29 27.28
N PRO A 337 19.64 33.43 28.30
CA PRO A 337 20.83 32.80 28.88
C PRO A 337 21.43 31.72 27.94
N LEU A 338 21.63 32.05 26.66
CA LEU A 338 22.20 31.17 25.63
C LEU A 338 23.53 31.75 25.15
N TYR A 339 24.58 30.94 25.25
CA TYR A 339 25.94 31.28 24.87
C TYR A 339 26.43 30.31 23.82
N VAL A 340 27.08 30.82 22.78
CA VAL A 340 27.43 30.05 21.59
C VAL A 340 28.93 30.11 21.38
N LEU A 341 29.56 28.94 21.28
CA LEU A 341 30.94 28.81 20.86
C LEU A 341 30.96 28.28 19.41
N PRO A 342 31.20 29.15 18.42
CA PRO A 342 31.30 28.71 17.02
C PRO A 342 32.53 27.82 16.81
N ALA A 343 32.61 27.12 15.68
CA ALA A 343 33.71 26.19 15.41
C ALA A 343 35.07 26.90 15.21
N GLY A 344 35.03 28.13 14.69
CA GLY A 344 36.20 28.86 14.21
C GLY A 344 36.65 28.35 12.84
N LYS A 345 37.94 28.55 12.52
CA LYS A 345 38.53 28.06 11.26
C LYS A 345 38.60 26.54 11.25
N VAL A 346 38.22 25.93 10.13
CA VAL A 346 38.30 24.47 9.93
C VAL A 346 39.75 23.99 10.06
N PRO A 347 40.08 23.12 11.03
CA PRO A 347 41.43 22.59 11.20
C PRO A 347 41.72 21.43 10.24
N PRO A 348 43.00 21.11 9.98
CA PRO A 348 43.38 19.96 9.16
C PRO A 348 43.12 18.60 9.87
N ASN A 349 43.03 18.60 11.20
CA ASN A 349 42.93 17.40 12.05
C ASN A 349 41.77 17.49 13.09
N PRO A 350 40.49 17.48 12.65
CA PRO A 350 39.33 17.64 13.54
C PRO A 350 39.20 16.60 14.65
N SER A 351 39.37 15.31 14.32
CA SER A 351 39.13 14.19 15.24
C SER A 351 40.11 14.19 16.41
N GLU A 352 41.37 14.51 16.14
CA GLU A 352 42.44 14.61 17.13
C GLU A 352 42.21 15.77 18.10
N LEU A 353 41.70 16.91 17.59
CA LEU A 353 41.36 18.05 18.43
C LEU A 353 40.17 17.75 19.35
N LEU A 354 39.12 17.11 18.82
CA LEU A 354 37.94 16.73 19.62
C LEU A 354 38.23 15.62 20.63
N GLY A 355 39.19 14.73 20.34
CA GLY A 355 39.67 13.69 21.26
C GLY A 355 40.76 14.14 22.24
N SER A 356 41.16 15.42 22.20
CA SER A 356 42.27 15.93 22.99
C SER A 356 41.93 16.09 24.48
N LYS A 357 42.97 16.13 25.32
CA LYS A 357 42.81 16.45 26.76
C LYS A 357 42.24 17.85 26.97
N GLN A 358 42.61 18.79 26.10
CA GLN A 358 42.12 20.16 26.10
C GLN A 358 40.61 20.22 25.90
N MET A 359 40.05 19.38 25.02
CA MET A 359 38.60 19.30 24.82
C MET A 359 37.89 18.78 26.07
N GLY A 360 38.43 17.74 26.71
CA GLY A 360 37.89 17.22 27.98
C GLY A 360 37.88 18.29 29.08
N GLN A 361 38.98 19.02 29.25
CA GLN A 361 39.10 20.12 30.23
C GLN A 361 38.13 21.27 29.93
N LEU A 362 37.97 21.62 28.64
CA LEU A 362 37.01 22.63 28.22
C LEU A 362 35.57 22.24 28.56
N LEU A 363 35.18 21.01 28.22
CA LEU A 363 33.84 20.51 28.49
C LEU A 363 33.56 20.41 30.00
N GLU A 364 34.52 19.97 30.80
CA GLU A 364 34.41 19.96 32.26
C GLU A 364 34.22 21.36 32.84
N ALA A 365 35.01 22.35 32.38
CA ALA A 365 34.87 23.74 32.81
C ALA A 365 33.48 24.30 32.45
N LEU A 366 32.99 24.03 31.23
CA LEU A 366 31.66 24.45 30.78
C LEU A 366 30.54 23.73 31.54
N GLY A 367 30.70 22.45 31.83
CA GLY A 367 29.75 21.67 32.64
C GLY A 367 29.58 22.23 34.06
N ASN A 368 30.62 22.85 34.62
CA ASN A 368 30.53 23.52 35.92
C ASN A 368 29.88 24.91 35.87
N GLU A 369 29.86 25.57 34.71
CA GLU A 369 29.36 26.95 34.58
C GLU A 369 27.93 27.03 34.01
N PHE A 370 27.53 26.05 33.20
CA PHE A 370 26.25 26.02 32.50
C PHE A 370 25.33 24.96 33.08
N ASP A 371 24.02 25.18 33.00
CA ASP A 371 23.04 24.16 33.38
C ASP A 371 22.98 23.03 32.36
N VAL A 372 23.21 23.34 31.07
CA VAL A 372 23.24 22.39 29.96
C VAL A 372 24.26 22.83 28.92
N VAL A 373 25.08 21.87 28.45
CA VAL A 373 26.03 22.05 27.34
C VAL A 373 25.60 21.14 26.19
N LEU A 374 25.36 21.71 25.01
CA LEU A 374 24.99 20.99 23.80
C LEU A 374 26.09 21.10 22.76
N CYS A 375 26.62 19.97 22.31
CA CYS A 375 27.64 19.89 21.27
C CYS A 375 27.03 19.41 19.96
N ASP A 376 26.94 20.26 18.93
CA ASP A 376 26.53 19.84 17.58
C ASP A 376 27.69 19.13 16.89
N ALA A 377 27.57 17.82 16.66
CA ALA A 377 28.66 16.98 16.18
C ALA A 377 28.34 16.40 14.80
N PRO A 378 29.35 16.06 13.98
CA PRO A 378 29.14 15.50 12.65
C PRO A 378 28.48 14.11 12.74
N PRO A 379 27.92 13.58 11.64
CA PRO A 379 27.26 12.27 11.65
C PRO A 379 28.23 11.12 11.94
N LEU A 380 27.73 10.06 12.57
CA LEU A 380 28.51 8.92 13.08
C LEU A 380 29.00 7.95 12.01
N LEU A 381 28.24 7.74 10.94
CA LEU A 381 28.61 6.74 9.93
C LEU A 381 29.74 7.22 9.00
N PRO A 382 29.80 8.50 8.57
CA PRO A 382 30.91 8.96 7.74
C PRO A 382 32.22 9.16 8.49
N VAL A 383 32.17 9.55 9.78
CA VAL A 383 33.33 9.96 10.57
C VAL A 383 33.14 9.63 12.06
N THR A 384 34.25 9.48 12.79
CA THR A 384 34.25 9.06 14.19
C THR A 384 34.20 10.19 15.22
N ASP A 385 34.27 11.45 14.77
CA ASP A 385 34.42 12.64 15.62
C ASP A 385 33.36 12.69 16.75
N ALA A 386 32.09 12.43 16.44
CA ALA A 386 31.01 12.45 17.42
C ALA A 386 31.13 11.31 18.46
N ALA A 387 31.58 10.13 18.04
CA ALA A 387 31.80 8.99 18.93
C ALA A 387 33.02 9.22 19.84
N VAL A 388 34.06 9.91 19.36
CA VAL A 388 35.20 10.29 20.20
C VAL A 388 34.78 11.34 21.23
N LEU A 389 34.06 12.38 20.78
CA LEU A 389 33.56 13.45 21.64
C LEU A 389 32.61 12.94 22.73
N SER A 390 31.76 11.96 22.39
CA SER A 390 30.73 11.44 23.29
C SER A 390 31.28 10.80 24.57
N LYS A 391 32.56 10.40 24.60
CA LYS A 391 33.24 9.89 25.81
C LYS A 391 33.39 10.95 26.91
N PHE A 392 33.42 12.22 26.55
CA PHE A 392 33.53 13.34 27.49
C PHE A 392 32.16 13.93 27.87
N THR A 393 31.07 13.30 27.42
CA THR A 393 29.71 13.78 27.61
C THR A 393 28.91 12.79 28.44
N ALA A 394 27.79 13.24 29.00
CA ALA A 394 26.87 12.38 29.72
C ALA A 394 26.20 11.34 28.79
N GLY A 395 26.07 11.68 27.50
CA GLY A 395 25.48 10.81 26.49
C GLY A 395 25.20 11.51 25.17
N ALA A 396 24.78 10.72 24.19
CA ALA A 396 24.46 11.17 22.84
C ALA A 396 22.95 11.23 22.58
N LEU A 397 22.48 12.34 22.01
CA LEU A 397 21.16 12.49 21.42
C LEU A 397 21.26 12.17 19.93
N LEU A 398 20.69 11.04 19.51
CA LEU A 398 20.79 10.56 18.14
C LEU A 398 19.62 11.06 17.30
N ILE A 399 19.91 11.87 16.29
CA ILE A 399 18.94 12.44 15.37
C ILE A 399 18.78 11.54 14.15
N VAL A 400 17.55 11.16 13.82
CA VAL A 400 17.20 10.25 12.72
C VAL A 400 16.13 10.88 11.84
N ALA A 401 16.26 10.84 10.52
CA ALA A 401 15.29 11.44 9.61
C ALA A 401 14.27 10.41 9.08
N ALA A 402 12.99 10.63 9.39
CA ALA A 402 11.90 9.82 8.91
C ALA A 402 11.84 9.79 7.37
N GLY A 403 11.67 8.59 6.80
CA GLY A 403 11.60 8.36 5.36
C GLY A 403 12.93 8.50 4.60
N LYS A 404 14.04 8.76 5.31
CA LYS A 404 15.39 8.86 4.74
C LYS A 404 16.33 7.82 5.32
N THR A 405 16.45 7.76 6.65
CA THR A 405 17.37 6.86 7.34
C THR A 405 16.88 5.42 7.26
N THR A 406 17.78 4.48 6.98
CA THR A 406 17.46 3.05 6.99
C THR A 406 17.65 2.44 8.38
N THR A 407 16.99 1.32 8.65
CA THR A 407 17.13 0.55 9.89
C THR A 407 18.59 0.18 10.14
N HIS A 408 19.30 -0.27 9.10
CA HIS A 408 20.74 -0.58 9.18
C HIS A 408 21.61 0.63 9.51
N GLN A 409 21.28 1.82 9.00
CA GLN A 409 22.01 3.05 9.31
C GLN A 409 21.79 3.50 10.76
N LEU A 410 20.57 3.31 11.28
CA LEU A 410 20.28 3.54 12.69
C LEU A 410 21.07 2.57 13.58
N SER A 411 20.99 1.26 13.31
CA SER A 411 21.74 0.25 14.07
C SER A 411 23.24 0.52 14.04
N GLY A 412 23.83 0.78 12.86
CA GLY A 412 25.26 1.08 12.76
C GLY A 412 25.68 2.36 13.50
N ALA A 413 24.79 3.36 13.63
CA ALA A 413 25.07 4.56 14.42
C ALA A 413 25.01 4.28 15.93
N LEU A 414 24.06 3.45 16.37
CA LEU A 414 23.99 2.99 17.76
C LEU A 414 25.24 2.16 18.10
N ASP A 415 25.62 1.22 17.24
CA ASP A 415 26.82 0.38 17.40
C ASP A 415 28.09 1.24 17.48
N ALA A 416 28.19 2.31 16.69
CA ALA A 416 29.33 3.24 16.73
C ALA A 416 29.48 3.94 18.09
N LEU A 417 28.36 4.29 18.75
CA LEU A 417 28.36 4.88 20.09
C LEU A 417 28.63 3.84 21.18
N GLU A 418 28.08 2.64 21.04
CA GLU A 418 28.28 1.54 22.01
C GLU A 418 29.71 1.02 21.97
N THR A 419 30.34 0.93 20.79
CA THR A 419 31.73 0.48 20.61
C THR A 419 32.72 1.36 21.38
N VAL A 420 32.44 2.66 21.50
CA VAL A 420 33.27 3.60 22.26
C VAL A 420 32.88 3.70 23.74
N GLY A 421 31.89 2.93 24.19
CA GLY A 421 31.38 2.92 25.56
C GLY A 421 30.53 4.13 25.92
N SER A 422 29.98 4.83 24.93
CA SER A 422 29.13 6.00 25.16
C SER A 422 27.66 5.60 25.33
N LYS A 423 26.94 6.32 26.21
CA LYS A 423 25.51 6.12 26.41
C LYS A 423 24.71 6.86 25.35
N VAL A 424 23.71 6.18 24.78
CA VAL A 424 22.70 6.83 23.94
C VAL A 424 21.59 7.34 24.87
N GLY A 425 21.55 8.67 25.08
CA GLY A 425 20.56 9.31 25.95
C GLY A 425 19.15 9.23 25.38
N GLY A 426 19.02 9.23 24.05
CA GLY A 426 17.75 8.99 23.38
C GLY A 426 17.81 9.26 21.89
N VAL A 427 16.74 8.89 21.20
CA VAL A 427 16.58 9.09 19.76
C VAL A 427 15.57 10.21 19.50
N VAL A 428 15.87 11.10 18.56
CA VAL A 428 14.94 12.13 18.07
C VAL A 428 14.62 11.84 16.60
N LEU A 429 13.35 11.62 16.31
CA LEU A 429 12.88 11.40 14.94
C LEU A 429 12.48 12.73 14.31
N THR A 430 13.14 13.13 13.23
CA THR A 430 12.90 14.38 12.50
C THR A 430 12.21 14.13 11.16
N MET A 431 11.76 15.21 10.50
CA MET A 431 11.13 15.17 9.18
C MET A 431 9.88 14.29 9.12
N LEU A 432 9.14 14.18 10.24
CA LEU A 432 7.92 13.38 10.28
C LEU A 432 6.86 13.95 9.33
N PRO A 433 6.27 13.14 8.45
CA PRO A 433 5.26 13.63 7.51
C PRO A 433 4.01 14.12 8.25
N THR A 434 3.56 15.33 7.92
CA THR A 434 2.35 15.94 8.49
C THR A 434 1.07 15.57 7.76
N ARG A 435 1.17 14.86 6.62
CA ARG A 435 0.05 14.37 5.81
C ARG A 435 0.30 12.95 5.31
N GLY A 436 -0.77 12.25 4.99
CA GLY A 436 -0.74 10.94 4.34
C GLY A 436 -0.79 9.76 5.30
N PRO A 437 -0.68 8.52 4.80
CA PRO A 437 -0.79 7.31 5.62
C PRO A 437 0.28 7.22 6.72
N ASP A 438 1.41 7.91 6.54
CA ASP A 438 2.52 7.96 7.49
C ASP A 438 2.34 9.02 8.59
N SER A 439 1.38 9.95 8.46
CA SER A 439 1.10 10.98 9.48
C SER A 439 0.17 10.49 10.60
N TYR A 440 -0.50 9.35 10.41
CA TYR A 440 -1.45 8.78 11.38
C TYR A 440 -0.79 8.27 12.66
N GLY A 441 0.54 8.15 12.71
CA GLY A 441 1.27 7.92 13.96
C GLY A 441 1.44 9.18 14.83
N TYR A 442 1.06 10.36 14.32
CA TYR A 442 1.26 11.66 14.98
C TYR A 442 -0.03 12.24 15.57
N GLY A 443 -1.20 11.75 15.15
CA GLY A 443 -2.50 12.22 15.64
C GLY A 443 -3.14 11.19 16.56
N TYR A 444 -3.32 11.53 17.84
CA TYR A 444 -3.87 10.72 18.95
C TYR A 444 -2.85 9.80 19.64
N GLY A 445 -2.22 10.28 20.74
CA GLY A 445 -1.64 9.32 21.70
C GLY A 445 -0.62 9.79 22.72
N TYR A 446 -0.03 10.99 22.65
CA TYR A 446 0.86 11.46 23.73
C TYR A 446 0.14 12.44 24.66
N GLY A 447 -0.79 11.87 25.42
CA GLY A 447 -1.34 12.45 26.64
C GLY A 447 -1.29 11.39 27.73
N TYR A 448 -0.45 11.62 28.76
CA TYR A 448 -0.42 10.92 30.05
C TYR A 448 -0.47 9.38 30.01
N GLY A 449 0.71 8.75 30.00
CA GLY A 449 0.83 7.31 30.19
C GLY A 449 2.09 6.96 30.98
N GLY A 450 2.08 7.21 32.28
CA GLY A 450 3.22 6.90 33.13
C GLY A 450 2.99 7.19 34.60
N TYR A 451 2.01 6.54 35.22
CA TYR A 451 2.06 6.21 36.66
C TYR A 451 1.23 4.95 36.90
N GLY A 452 1.91 3.85 37.21
CA GLY A 452 1.30 2.74 37.92
C GLY A 452 0.85 3.22 39.28
N SER A 453 -0.43 3.04 39.60
CA SER A 453 -0.92 3.17 40.97
C SER A 453 -1.74 1.94 41.31
N TYR A 454 -1.33 1.33 42.42
CA TYR A 454 -1.88 0.13 43.00
C TYR A 454 -3.38 0.27 43.30
N GLY A 455 -4.06 -0.87 43.27
CA GLY A 455 -5.52 -0.96 43.26
C GLY A 455 -6.24 -0.28 44.43
N THR A 456 -7.47 0.14 44.15
CA THR A 456 -8.51 0.26 45.15
C THR A 456 -9.86 -0.01 44.48
N TYR A 457 -10.58 -1.00 45.00
CA TYR A 457 -11.95 -1.34 44.60
C TYR A 457 -12.89 -0.13 44.84
N GLY A 458 -13.66 0.25 43.83
CA GLY A 458 -14.71 1.28 43.92
C GLY A 458 -15.82 1.02 42.91
N ALA A 459 -17.06 0.96 43.41
CA ALA A 459 -18.31 0.50 42.79
C ALA A 459 -18.72 1.13 41.43
N PRO A 460 -19.60 0.47 40.64
CA PRO A 460 -19.99 0.95 39.31
C PRO A 460 -20.99 2.12 39.37
N ALA A 461 -20.70 3.18 38.62
CA ALA A 461 -21.56 4.34 38.44
C ALA A 461 -22.59 4.13 37.31
N GLU A 462 -23.82 4.58 37.55
CA GLU A 462 -25.00 4.52 36.68
C GLU A 462 -24.85 5.28 35.36
N LYS A 463 -25.54 4.77 34.31
CA LYS A 463 -25.67 5.41 32.99
C LYS A 463 -26.75 6.51 33.01
N PRO A 464 -26.53 7.68 32.38
CA PRO A 464 -27.57 8.69 32.25
C PRO A 464 -28.53 8.38 31.08
N THR A 465 -29.82 8.55 31.35
CA THR A 465 -30.95 8.38 30.43
C THR A 465 -31.09 9.54 29.43
N ARG A 466 -31.45 9.20 28.19
CA ARG A 466 -31.72 10.13 27.07
C ARG A 466 -32.97 10.98 27.34
N ARG A 467 -32.86 12.31 27.19
CA ARG A 467 -34.01 13.24 27.17
C ARG A 467 -34.38 13.60 25.72
N GLY A 468 -35.68 13.61 25.45
CA GLY A 468 -36.30 13.58 24.13
C GLY A 468 -36.19 14.86 23.29
N ARG A 469 -36.29 14.63 21.98
CA ARG A 469 -36.30 15.60 20.88
C ARG A 469 -37.75 16.01 20.61
N LYS A 470 -38.10 17.30 20.77
CA LYS A 470 -39.37 17.87 20.28
C LYS A 470 -39.26 18.18 18.80
N THR A 471 -40.27 17.73 18.07
CA THR A 471 -40.58 17.98 16.66
C THR A 471 -41.14 19.39 16.47
N ALA A 472 -40.75 20.06 15.38
CA ALA A 472 -41.44 21.19 14.81
C ALA A 472 -41.83 20.80 13.38
N ALA A 473 -43.14 20.73 13.12
CA ALA A 473 -43.71 20.50 11.80
C ALA A 473 -44.15 21.84 11.21
N ALA A 474 -43.94 21.96 9.90
CA ALA A 474 -44.32 23.07 9.04
C ALA A 474 -45.49 22.64 8.16
N GLU A 475 -46.47 23.52 7.98
CA GLU A 475 -47.52 23.50 6.93
C GLU A 475 -47.73 24.98 6.55
N SER A 476 -47.27 25.44 5.36
CA SER A 476 -47.94 25.42 4.05
C SER A 476 -49.20 26.30 4.04
N SER A 477 -49.07 27.56 3.61
CA SER A 477 -49.36 28.05 2.25
C SER A 477 -50.86 28.21 1.97
N ASP A 478 -51.31 29.45 1.92
CA ASP A 478 -52.48 29.82 1.12
C ASP A 478 -52.28 31.21 0.54
N ASP A 479 -52.37 31.26 -0.78
CA ASP A 479 -52.20 32.40 -1.67
C ASP A 479 -53.52 32.51 -2.42
N GLN A 480 -54.29 33.59 -2.24
CA GLN A 480 -55.42 33.88 -3.10
C GLN A 480 -55.71 35.39 -3.22
N LEU A 481 -55.71 35.78 -4.49
CA LEU A 481 -55.94 37.07 -5.14
C LEU A 481 -57.28 37.77 -4.80
N LEU A 482 -57.19 39.10 -4.59
CA LEU A 482 -57.91 40.24 -5.23
C LEU A 482 -59.44 40.18 -5.48
N PRO A 483 -60.15 41.33 -5.63
CA PRO A 483 -59.67 42.70 -5.93
C PRO A 483 -59.69 43.72 -4.80
#